data_AF-A0A7Y7IKV2-F1
#
_entry.id   AF-A0A7Y7IKV2-F1
#
_cell.length_a   1.000
_cell.length_b   1.000
_cell.length_c   1.000
_cell.angle_alpha   90.00
_cell.angle_beta   90.00
_cell.angle_gamma   90.00
#
_symmetry.space_group_name_H-M   'P 1'
#
loop_
_entity.id
_entity.type
_entity.pdbx_description
1 polymer ?
#
loop_
_entity_poly.entity_id
_entity_poly.type
_entity_poly.pdbx_seq_one_letter_code
_entity_poly.pdbx_strand_id
1 'polypeptide(L)' 'MEQLVPSRAAAAIDALAADVAHAGVTVGTMFGAVSLMVGGKALGCLHGDAVAFKLGRDPAGHAQAFAAG' A
#
# COMPACT_ATOMS: atom_id res chain seq x y z
N MET A 1 -28.34 -5.97 -2.52
CA MET A 1 -27.06 -5.49 -1.96
C MET A 1 -25.98 -6.14 -2.80
N GLU A 2 -25.47 -5.41 -3.79
CA GLU A 2 -24.43 -5.94 -4.68
C GLU A 2 -23.19 -6.18 -3.80
N GLN A 3 -22.76 -7.43 -3.67
CA GLN A 3 -21.45 -7.70 -3.08
C GLN A 3 -20.42 -7.10 -4.04
N LEU A 4 -19.90 -5.93 -3.68
CA LEU A 4 -18.70 -5.37 -4.29
C LEU A 4 -17.59 -6.38 -4.04
N VAL A 5 -17.29 -7.20 -5.05
CA VAL A 5 -16.10 -8.02 -5.04
C VAL A 5 -14.93 -7.05 -4.88
N PRO A 6 -14.09 -7.20 -3.84
CA PRO A 6 -12.96 -6.31 -3.65
C PRO A 6 -12.12 -6.29 -4.93
N SER A 7 -11.71 -5.10 -5.36
CA SER A 7 -10.81 -4.98 -6.50
C SER A 7 -9.53 -5.77 -6.26
N ARG A 8 -8.81 -6.16 -7.32
CA ARG A 8 -7.55 -6.88 -7.16
C ARG A 8 -6.56 -6.08 -6.30
N ALA A 9 -6.58 -4.75 -6.42
CA ALA A 9 -5.78 -3.88 -5.57
C ALA A 9 -6.17 -3.95 -4.09
N ALA A 10 -7.47 -4.03 -3.77
CA ALA A 10 -7.93 -4.21 -2.40
C ALA A 10 -7.49 -5.57 -1.82
N ALA A 11 -7.60 -6.65 -2.59
CA ALA A 11 -7.05 -7.94 -2.14
C ALA A 11 -5.52 -7.89 -1.94
N ALA A 12 -4.81 -7.19 -2.82
CA ALA A 12 -3.36 -7.04 -2.72
C ALA A 12 -2.91 -6.22 -1.51
N ILE A 13 -3.63 -5.15 -1.15
CA ILE A 13 -3.26 -4.34 0.02
C ILE A 13 -3.45 -5.13 1.33
N ASP A 14 -4.51 -5.94 1.42
CA ASP A 14 -4.76 -6.80 2.59
C ASP A 14 -3.73 -7.92 2.71
N ALA A 15 -3.38 -8.57 1.59
CA ALA A 15 -2.35 -9.60 1.56
C ALA A 15 -0.98 -9.02 1.98
N LEU A 16 -0.60 -7.86 1.42
CA LEU A 16 0.64 -7.20 1.78
C LEU A 16 0.66 -6.81 3.25
N ALA A 17 -0.44 -6.26 3.78
CA ALA A 17 -0.54 -5.91 5.19
C ALA A 17 -0.29 -7.12 6.11
N ALA A 18 -0.84 -8.29 5.76
CA ALA A 18 -0.60 -9.52 6.50
C ALA A 18 0.88 -9.95 6.44
N ASP A 19 1.48 -9.91 5.26
CA ASP A 19 2.87 -10.32 5.06
C ASP A 19 3.85 -9.43 5.84
N VAL A 20 3.60 -8.12 5.91
CA VAL A 20 4.48 -7.15 6.60
C VAL A 20 4.03 -6.77 8.01
N ALA A 21 3.00 -7.42 8.56
CA ALA A 21 2.49 -7.15 9.90
C ALA A 21 3.57 -7.27 10.99
N HIS A 22 4.48 -8.23 10.83
CA HIS A 22 5.60 -8.46 11.74
C HIS A 22 6.59 -7.27 11.82
N ALA A 23 6.59 -6.39 10.82
CA ALA A 23 7.38 -5.14 10.81
C ALA A 23 6.62 -3.94 11.43
N GLY A 24 5.46 -4.17 12.04
CA GLY A 24 4.63 -3.15 12.67
C GLY A 24 3.73 -2.38 11.68
N VAL A 25 3.52 -2.93 10.48
CA VAL A 25 2.61 -2.36 9.48
C VAL A 25 1.17 -2.69 9.82
N THR A 26 0.27 -1.72 9.72
CA THR A 26 -1.18 -1.89 9.94
C THR A 26 -1.99 -1.32 8.78
N VAL A 27 -3.22 -1.80 8.61
CA VAL A 27 -4.20 -1.17 7.72
C VAL A 27 -4.92 -0.05 8.46
N GLY A 28 -5.07 1.09 7.80
CA GLY A 28 -5.84 2.22 8.30
C GLY A 28 -6.39 3.06 7.15
N THR A 29 -6.85 4.27 7.47
CA THR A 29 -7.38 5.21 6.48
C THR A 29 -6.59 6.51 6.56
N MET A 30 -6.09 6.99 5.43
CA MET A 30 -5.46 8.31 5.33
C MET A 30 -6.04 9.03 4.12
N PHE A 31 -6.49 10.27 4.31
CA PHE A 31 -7.13 11.08 3.24
C PHE A 31 -8.30 10.39 2.53
N GLY A 32 -9.06 9.55 3.24
CA GLY A 32 -10.20 8.81 2.68
C GLY A 32 -9.84 7.54 1.91
N ALA A 33 -8.56 7.18 1.80
CA ALA A 33 -8.11 5.95 1.14
C ALA A 33 -7.61 4.91 2.16
N VAL A 34 -7.90 3.63 1.89
CA VAL A 34 -7.31 2.50 2.62
C VAL A 34 -5.79 2.56 2.44
N SER A 35 -5.06 2.51 3.55
CA SER A 35 -3.63 2.81 3.61
C SER A 35 -2.88 1.80 4.45
N LEU A 36 -1.66 1.46 4.03
CA LEU A 36 -0.66 0.76 4.83
C LEU A 36 0.09 1.78 5.70
N MET A 37 0.14 1.51 7.00
CA MET A 37 0.53 2.46 8.02
C MET A 37 1.69 1.90 8.86
N VAL A 38 2.69 2.72 9.17
CA VAL A 38 3.72 2.44 10.19
C VAL A 38 3.93 3.68 11.02
N GLY A 39 3.88 3.55 12.35
CA GLY A 39 4.12 4.68 13.27
C GLY A 39 3.26 5.91 12.96
N GLY A 40 2.00 5.70 12.55
CA GLY A 40 1.07 6.77 12.18
C GLY A 40 1.31 7.43 10.82
N LYS A 41 2.21 6.90 9.98
CA LYS A 41 2.51 7.43 8.64
C LYS A 41 2.14 6.43 7.54
N ALA A 42 1.53 6.91 6.46
CA ALA A 42 1.25 6.05 5.31
C ALA A 42 2.52 5.73 4.56
N LEU A 43 2.71 4.46 4.20
CA LEU A 43 3.74 3.99 3.30
C LEU A 43 3.15 3.63 1.93
N GLY A 44 1.87 3.27 1.86
CA GLY A 44 1.14 3.10 0.62
C GLY A 44 -0.37 3.18 0.81
N CYS A 45 -1.12 3.33 -0.26
CA CYS A 45 -2.59 3.38 -0.23
C CYS A 45 -3.22 2.86 -1.52
N LEU A 46 -4.51 2.52 -1.44
CA LEU A 46 -5.32 2.27 -2.63
C LEU A 46 -5.48 3.57 -3.44
N HIS A 47 -5.22 3.46 -4.73
CA HIS A 47 -5.40 4.53 -5.70
C HIS A 47 -6.04 3.97 -6.97
N GLY A 48 -7.37 4.09 -7.09
CA GLY A 48 -8.12 3.42 -8.16
C GLY A 48 -8.02 1.90 -8.04
N ASP A 49 -7.58 1.23 -9.10
CA ASP A 49 -7.32 -0.23 -9.14
C ASP A 49 -5.82 -0.56 -9.00
N ALA A 50 -5.08 0.29 -8.29
CA ALA A 50 -3.66 0.09 -8.00
C ALA A 50 -3.34 0.38 -6.53
N VAL A 51 -2.15 -0.02 -6.10
CA VAL A 51 -1.55 0.39 -4.82
C VAL A 51 -0.43 1.36 -5.11
N ALA A 52 -0.52 2.58 -4.58
CA ALA A 52 0.54 3.57 -4.67
C ALA A 52 1.43 3.47 -3.42
N PHE A 53 2.76 3.48 -3.60
CA PHE A 53 3.73 3.50 -2.50
C PHE A 53 4.48 4.83 -2.44
N LYS A 54 4.77 5.27 -1.22
CA LYS A 54 5.69 6.38 -1.00
C LYS A 54 7.10 5.87 -1.24
N LEU A 55 7.81 6.58 -2.11
CA LEU A 55 9.22 6.35 -2.32
C LEU A 55 10.04 7.15 -1.28
N GLY A 56 11.22 6.64 -0.95
CA GLY A 56 12.18 7.33 -0.07
C GLY A 56 12.62 8.68 -0.66
N ARG A 57 13.44 9.43 0.06
CA ARG A 57 13.92 10.74 -0.44
C ARG A 57 15.05 10.63 -1.47
N ASP A 58 15.62 9.44 -1.64
CA ASP A 58 16.75 9.16 -2.54
C ASP A 58 16.27 8.80 -3.95
N PRO A 59 16.45 9.68 -4.95
CA PRO A 59 16.03 9.42 -6.33
C PRO A 59 16.80 8.27 -7.00
N ALA A 60 18.05 8.01 -6.60
CA ALA A 60 18.84 6.94 -7.19
C ALA A 60 18.26 5.56 -6.81
N GLY A 61 17.77 5.42 -5.57
CA GLY A 61 17.06 4.24 -5.11
C GLY A 61 15.73 4.00 -5.83
N HIS A 62 15.08 5.06 -6.35
CA HIS A 62 13.81 4.91 -7.09
C HIS A 62 14.01 4.16 -8.41
N ALA A 63 15.04 4.52 -9.18
CA ALA A 63 15.31 3.89 -10.47
C ALA A 63 15.60 2.39 -10.33
N GLN A 64 16.33 1.99 -9.29
CA GLN A 64 16.54 0.56 -9.00
C GLN A 64 15.25 -0.15 -8.60
N ALA A 65 14.41 0.47 -7.77
CA ALA A 65 13.12 -0.11 -7.37
C ALA A 65 12.17 -0.31 -8.56
N PHE A 66 12.22 0.56 -9.57
CA PHE A 66 11.42 0.44 -10.80
C PHE A 66 12.02 -0.48 -11.87
N ALA A 67 13.32 -0.77 -11.82
CA ALA A 67 13.99 -1.61 -12.81
C ALA A 67 13.81 -3.12 -12.57
N ALA A 68 13.32 -3.53 -11.39
CA ALA A 68 13.14 -4.93 -11.01
C ALA A 68 11.75 -5.50 -11.36
N GLY A 69 11.01 -4.86 -12.26
CA GLY A 69 9.67 -5.27 -12.72
C GLY A 69 9.70 -6.33 -13.80
#